data_AF-A0A6S7K692-F1
#
_entry.id   AF-A0A6S7K692-F1
#
_cell.length_a   1.000
_cell.length_b   1.000
_cell.length_c   1.000
_cell.angle_alpha   90.00
_cell.angle_beta   90.00
_cell.angle_gamma   90.00
#
_symmetry.space_group_name_H-M   'P 1'
#
loop_
_entity.id
_entity.type
_entity.pdbx_description
1 polymer ?
#
loop_
_entity_poly.entity_id
_entity_poly.type
_entity_poly.pdbx_seq_one_letter_code
_entity_poly.pdbx_strand_id
1 'polypeptide(L)'
;MATSQAPKQWALTKQETITSYETWRQNLQYTLALDHNFAVYLLEDTTWLRKTSTAPLRGFENDGEDVPAASRRTAAQKLTHLELMLGQVANYCPVIVRNTIVKNSTFMRAIWQAIRTHYGFLSTGAHFLDFNNIRLEPDERPEDLYQRLLSFINDNLLTANGNIRHHGEDVSTGEELTPSLENIIVLTWLRLIHADLPTLVKQRYGTELRSQTLASLKPEISQGLDALLDEIHSSNEAKVLRTAFRRSSQQRDN
;
A
#
# COMPACT_ATOMS: atom_id res chain seq x y z
N MET A 1 -25.31 25.81 7.47
CA MET A 1 -23.91 25.34 7.50
C MET A 1 -23.95 23.91 8.02
N ALA A 2 -23.67 22.92 7.16
CA ALA A 2 -23.67 21.53 7.59
C ALA A 2 -22.49 21.32 8.56
N THR A 3 -22.78 21.01 9.82
CA THR A 3 -21.77 20.57 10.77
C THR A 3 -21.23 19.24 10.27
N SER A 4 -20.05 19.24 9.66
CA SER A 4 -19.33 18.02 9.29
C SER A 4 -18.99 17.29 10.57
N GLN A 5 -19.85 16.37 10.99
CA GLN A 5 -19.66 15.59 12.19
C GLN A 5 -18.41 14.73 12.01
N ALA A 6 -17.44 14.88 12.92
CA ALA A 6 -16.22 14.08 12.87
C ALA A 6 -16.61 12.58 12.90
N PRO A 7 -16.04 11.76 12.00
CA PRO A 7 -16.37 10.34 11.94
C PRO A 7 -16.00 9.66 13.26
N LYS A 8 -16.83 8.70 13.70
CA LYS A 8 -16.70 8.03 15.00
C LYS A 8 -15.28 7.49 15.17
N GLN A 9 -14.60 7.91 16.25
CA GLN A 9 -13.27 7.40 16.60
C GLN A 9 -13.38 6.04 17.30
N TRP A 10 -12.37 5.19 17.15
CA TRP A 10 -12.23 3.93 17.88
C TRP A 10 -10.77 3.66 18.25
N ALA A 11 -10.57 2.81 19.24
CA ALA A 11 -9.24 2.37 19.63
C ALA A 11 -8.82 1.14 18.83
N LEU A 12 -7.53 1.05 18.49
CA LEU A 12 -6.95 -0.14 17.87
C LEU A 12 -7.06 -1.36 18.79
N THR A 13 -7.33 -2.51 18.20
CA THR A 13 -7.44 -3.80 18.89
C THR A 13 -6.16 -4.64 18.73
N LYS A 14 -6.07 -5.79 19.38
CA LYS A 14 -4.87 -6.65 19.31
C LYS A 14 -4.62 -7.25 17.92
N GLN A 15 -5.64 -7.30 17.06
CA GLN A 15 -5.55 -7.83 15.71
C GLN A 15 -6.18 -6.83 14.74
N GLU A 16 -5.40 -6.35 13.80
CA GLU A 16 -5.84 -5.42 12.76
C GLU A 16 -5.35 -5.94 11.41
N THR A 17 -6.03 -5.55 10.33
CA THR A 17 -5.49 -5.69 8.97
C THR A 17 -4.82 -4.38 8.55
N ILE A 18 -4.00 -4.40 7.50
CA ILE A 18 -3.40 -3.15 6.98
C ILE A 18 -4.50 -2.13 6.61
N THR A 19 -5.59 -2.59 6.00
CA THR A 19 -6.73 -1.75 5.61
C THR A 19 -7.45 -1.15 6.82
N SER A 20 -7.70 -1.93 7.88
CA SER A 20 -8.38 -1.41 9.08
C SER A 20 -7.50 -0.41 9.82
N TYR A 21 -6.20 -0.67 9.89
CA TYR A 21 -5.20 0.25 10.43
C TYR A 21 -5.11 1.55 9.62
N GLU A 22 -5.07 1.48 8.29
CA GLU A 22 -5.00 2.67 7.43
C GLU A 22 -6.26 3.53 7.57
N THR A 23 -7.43 2.88 7.61
CA THR A 23 -8.72 3.55 7.84
C THR A 23 -8.72 4.25 9.21
N TRP A 24 -8.24 3.58 10.26
CA TRP A 24 -8.09 4.15 11.59
C TRP A 24 -7.14 5.34 11.61
N ARG A 25 -5.96 5.21 10.99
CA ARG A 25 -4.93 6.26 10.91
C ARG A 25 -5.48 7.52 10.26
N GLN A 26 -6.15 7.38 9.11
CA GLN A 26 -6.75 8.50 8.39
C GLN A 26 -7.86 9.16 9.22
N ASN A 27 -8.73 8.38 9.86
CA ASN A 27 -9.77 8.89 10.75
C ASN A 27 -9.20 9.70 11.92
N LEU A 28 -8.18 9.15 12.59
CA LEU A 28 -7.53 9.80 13.72
C LEU A 28 -6.83 11.09 13.29
N GLN A 29 -6.08 11.05 12.18
CA GLN A 29 -5.39 12.22 11.65
C GLN A 29 -6.36 13.32 11.25
N TYR A 30 -7.47 12.99 10.57
CA TYR A 30 -8.52 13.94 10.25
C TYR A 30 -9.09 14.59 11.52
N THR A 31 -9.44 13.78 12.52
CA THR A 31 -10.03 14.29 13.76
C THR A 31 -9.08 15.19 14.54
N LEU A 32 -7.79 14.83 14.60
CA LEU A 32 -6.77 15.68 15.22
C LEU A 32 -6.60 16.99 14.44
N ALA A 33 -6.66 16.96 13.11
CA ALA A 33 -6.51 18.15 12.27
C ALA A 33 -7.66 19.17 12.42
N LEU A 34 -8.84 18.75 12.93
CA LEU A 34 -9.94 19.66 13.24
C LEU A 34 -9.60 20.63 14.38
N ASP A 35 -8.68 20.28 15.27
CA ASP A 35 -8.13 21.21 16.25
C ASP A 35 -6.94 21.95 15.64
N HIS A 36 -7.10 23.26 15.45
CA HIS A 36 -6.04 24.12 14.92
C HIS A 36 -4.77 24.09 15.78
N ASN A 37 -4.88 23.73 17.06
CA ASN A 37 -3.73 23.59 17.95
C ASN A 37 -2.90 22.35 17.64
N PHE A 38 -3.49 21.32 17.05
CA PHE A 38 -2.83 20.06 16.71
C PHE A 38 -2.35 20.02 15.26
N ALA A 39 -3.06 20.68 14.35
CA ALA A 39 -2.79 20.64 12.91
C ALA A 39 -1.31 20.87 12.54
N VAL A 40 -0.63 21.79 13.23
CA VAL A 40 0.80 22.08 13.01
C VAL A 40 1.70 20.86 13.23
N TYR A 41 1.40 20.01 14.20
CA TYR A 41 2.21 18.82 14.53
C TYR A 41 1.95 17.63 13.60
N LEU A 42 0.93 17.72 12.74
CA LEU A 42 0.60 16.69 11.76
C LEU A 42 1.34 16.89 10.42
N LEU A 43 2.02 18.02 10.24
CA LEU A 43 2.84 18.32 9.06
C LEU A 43 4.09 17.43 9.03
N GLU A 44 4.52 17.02 7.84
CA GLU A 44 5.64 16.07 7.67
C GLU A 44 6.98 16.58 8.23
N ASP A 45 7.23 17.89 8.13
CA ASP A 45 8.49 18.50 8.57
C ASP A 45 8.52 18.85 10.06
N THR A 46 7.40 18.73 10.76
CA THR A 46 7.34 19.11 12.18
C THR A 46 7.97 18.03 13.04
N THR A 47 9.01 18.42 13.78
CA THR A 47 9.75 17.55 14.69
C THR A 47 9.80 18.15 16.09
N TRP A 48 9.99 17.27 17.08
CA TRP A 48 10.18 17.63 18.48
C TRP A 48 11.21 16.69 19.13
N LEU A 49 11.81 17.12 20.23
CA LEU A 49 12.75 16.28 20.97
C LEU A 49 12.02 15.32 21.93
N ARG A 50 12.71 14.25 22.32
CA ARG A 50 12.22 13.32 23.34
C ARG A 50 12.01 14.04 24.68
N LYS A 51 11.01 13.62 25.45
CA LYS A 51 10.83 14.13 26.82
C LYS A 51 11.94 13.60 27.71
N THR A 52 12.85 14.48 28.08
CA THR A 52 13.96 14.20 28.99
C THR A 52 14.04 15.30 30.04
N SER A 53 14.73 15.02 31.16
CA SER A 53 14.93 16.02 32.22
C SER A 53 15.73 17.23 31.73
N THR A 54 16.60 17.05 30.73
CA THR A 54 17.45 18.11 30.15
C THR A 54 16.77 18.88 29.02
N ALA A 55 15.67 18.38 28.45
CA ALA A 55 14.89 19.05 27.40
C ALA A 55 13.38 18.99 27.72
N PRO A 56 12.92 19.67 28.78
CA PRO A 56 11.52 19.59 29.22
C PRO A 56 10.54 20.19 28.20
N LEU A 57 10.98 21.22 27.46
CA LEU A 57 10.21 21.89 26.40
C LEU A 57 10.35 21.23 25.03
N ARG A 58 11.05 20.09 24.94
CA ARG A 58 11.22 19.29 23.71
C ARG A 58 11.74 20.08 22.50
N GLY A 59 12.56 21.11 22.74
CA GLY A 59 13.13 21.95 21.69
C GLY A 59 12.19 23.02 21.14
N PHE A 60 11.03 23.25 21.75
CA PHE A 60 10.17 24.36 21.36
C PHE A 60 10.70 25.70 21.87
N GLU A 61 10.56 26.71 21.02
CA GLU A 61 10.84 28.11 21.32
C GLU A 61 9.55 28.94 21.19
N ASN A 62 9.56 30.13 21.79
CA ASN A 62 8.46 31.09 21.64
C ASN A 62 8.38 31.55 20.19
N ASP A 63 7.17 31.77 19.69
CA ASP A 63 6.98 32.39 18.37
C ASP A 63 7.55 33.82 18.37
N GLY A 64 8.19 34.19 17.25
CA GLY A 64 8.80 35.50 17.04
C GLY A 64 7.80 36.58 16.63
N GLU A 65 8.34 37.73 16.20
CA GLU A 65 7.52 38.86 15.74
C GLU A 65 6.90 38.65 14.35
N ASP A 66 7.40 37.67 13.62
CA ASP A 66 6.91 37.16 12.33
C ASP A 66 5.51 36.54 12.42
N VAL A 67 5.10 36.08 13.60
CA VAL A 67 3.75 35.56 13.85
C VAL A 67 2.83 36.69 14.37
N PRO A 68 1.61 36.86 13.81
CA PRO A 68 0.64 37.82 14.32
C PRO A 68 0.42 37.67 15.83
N ALA A 69 0.37 38.79 16.56
CA ALA A 69 0.30 38.78 18.02
C ALA A 69 -0.85 37.93 18.59
N ALA A 70 -1.99 37.90 17.90
CA ALA A 70 -3.16 37.11 18.27
C ALA A 70 -2.96 35.58 18.15
N SER A 71 -2.00 35.14 17.34
CA SER A 71 -1.70 33.74 17.06
C SER A 71 -0.39 33.27 17.70
N ARG A 72 0.37 34.18 18.30
CA ARG A 72 1.68 33.92 18.90
C ARG A 72 1.57 32.99 20.09
N ARG A 73 2.42 31.97 20.15
CA ARG A 73 2.45 30.97 21.22
C ARG A 73 3.80 30.93 21.91
N THR A 74 3.77 30.65 23.20
CA THR A 74 4.96 30.33 23.98
C THR A 74 5.39 28.88 23.75
N ALA A 75 6.66 28.58 24.03
CA ALA A 75 7.19 27.22 24.03
C ALA A 75 6.37 26.29 24.96
N ALA A 76 5.91 26.81 26.09
CA ALA A 76 5.08 26.06 27.04
C ALA A 76 3.67 25.76 26.49
N GLN A 77 3.05 26.71 25.78
CA GLN A 77 1.77 26.47 25.10
C GLN A 77 1.92 25.43 23.99
N LYS A 78 2.97 25.54 23.17
CA LYS A 78 3.31 24.54 22.14
C LYS A 78 3.50 23.15 22.75
N LEU A 79 4.28 23.05 23.83
CA LEU A 79 4.46 21.79 24.54
C LEU A 79 3.12 21.22 25.02
N THR A 80 2.28 22.06 25.64
CA THR A 80 0.97 21.63 26.17
C THR A 80 0.09 21.05 25.06
N HIS A 81 0.01 21.72 23.90
CA HIS A 81 -0.77 21.24 22.77
C HIS A 81 -0.21 19.93 22.20
N LEU A 82 1.12 19.80 22.08
CA LEU A 82 1.76 18.55 21.68
C LEU A 82 1.43 17.41 22.66
N GLU A 83 1.53 17.64 23.97
CA GLU A 83 1.28 16.60 24.97
C GLU A 83 -0.19 16.14 25.00
N LEU A 84 -1.14 17.06 24.77
CA LEU A 84 -2.56 16.73 24.60
C LEU A 84 -2.77 15.88 23.35
N MET A 85 -2.22 16.28 22.20
CA MET A 85 -2.32 15.54 20.94
C MET A 85 -1.75 14.12 21.08
N LEU A 86 -0.52 13.99 21.60
CA LEU A 86 0.12 12.69 21.82
C LEU A 86 -0.64 11.84 22.84
N GLY A 87 -1.27 12.48 23.85
CA GLY A 87 -2.16 11.82 24.79
C GLY A 87 -3.39 11.24 24.10
N GLN A 88 -4.01 11.98 23.18
CA GLN A 88 -5.17 11.52 22.41
C GLN A 88 -4.79 10.36 21.49
N VAL A 89 -3.66 10.45 20.78
CA VAL A 89 -3.15 9.33 19.97
C VAL A 89 -2.93 8.08 20.83
N ALA A 90 -2.32 8.23 22.00
CA ALA A 90 -2.10 7.11 22.90
C ALA A 90 -3.39 6.48 23.44
N ASN A 91 -4.45 7.28 23.66
CA ASN A 91 -5.74 6.76 24.12
C ASN A 91 -6.42 5.87 23.07
N TYR A 92 -6.23 6.18 21.78
CA TYR A 92 -6.75 5.37 20.68
C TYR A 92 -5.78 4.28 20.19
N CYS A 93 -4.56 4.23 20.75
CA CYS A 93 -3.55 3.21 20.45
C CYS A 93 -3.09 2.49 21.72
N PRO A 94 -3.94 1.66 22.35
CA PRO A 94 -3.60 0.96 23.59
C PRO A 94 -2.59 -0.19 23.38
N VAL A 95 -2.37 -0.59 22.13
CA VAL A 95 -1.52 -1.74 21.75
C VAL A 95 -0.02 -1.47 21.88
N ILE A 96 0.38 -0.20 21.84
CA ILE A 96 1.77 0.22 22.05
C ILE A 96 1.94 0.85 23.42
N VAL A 97 3.09 0.59 24.04
CA VAL A 97 3.48 1.23 25.30
C VAL A 97 3.35 2.75 25.18
N ARG A 98 2.51 3.36 26.02
CA ARG A 98 2.21 4.80 26.00
C ARG A 98 3.46 5.69 25.97
N ASN A 99 4.54 5.31 26.64
CA ASN A 99 5.79 6.08 26.65
C ASN A 99 6.48 6.14 25.28
N THR A 100 6.30 5.13 24.43
CA THR A 100 6.77 5.16 23.04
C THR A 100 6.15 6.33 22.28
N ILE A 101 4.85 6.56 22.49
CA ILE A 101 4.09 7.64 21.85
C ILE A 101 4.37 8.98 22.54
N VAL A 102 4.20 9.04 23.86
CA VAL A 102 4.19 10.31 24.58
C VAL A 102 5.58 10.81 24.90
N LYS A 103 6.56 9.96 25.22
CA LYS A 103 7.90 10.41 25.65
C LYS A 103 8.99 10.25 24.59
N ASN A 104 8.97 9.14 23.86
CA ASN A 104 10.09 8.74 23.01
C ASN A 104 9.95 9.14 21.54
N SER A 105 8.74 9.45 21.08
CA SER A 105 8.49 9.95 19.73
C SER A 105 9.12 11.33 19.53
N THR A 106 9.54 11.59 18.29
CA THR A 106 10.17 12.86 17.87
C THR A 106 9.49 13.50 16.65
N PHE A 107 8.50 12.81 16.08
CA PHE A 107 7.65 13.28 14.98
C PHE A 107 6.49 12.28 14.82
N MET A 108 5.43 12.70 14.14
CA MET A 108 4.20 11.91 14.04
C MET A 108 4.41 10.56 13.31
N ARG A 109 5.17 10.56 12.21
CA ARG A 109 5.45 9.33 11.42
C ARG A 109 6.17 8.22 12.23
N ALA A 110 6.94 8.55 13.28
CA ALA A 110 7.59 7.56 14.14
C ALA A 110 6.55 6.74 14.93
N ILE A 111 5.42 7.36 15.28
CA ILE A 111 4.33 6.70 15.98
C ILE A 111 3.64 5.72 15.04
N TRP A 112 3.32 6.15 13.82
CA TRP A 112 2.73 5.28 12.79
C TRP A 112 3.62 4.09 12.46
N GLN A 113 4.93 4.32 12.33
CA GLN A 113 5.89 3.26 12.08
C GLN A 113 5.99 2.28 13.26
N ALA A 114 5.98 2.77 14.50
CA ALA A 114 5.95 1.90 15.68
C ALA A 114 4.70 0.99 15.67
N ILE A 115 3.53 1.53 15.33
CA ILE A 115 2.27 0.77 15.24
C ILE A 115 2.32 -0.27 14.12
N ARG A 116 2.76 0.11 12.92
CA ARG A 116 2.96 -0.84 11.82
C ARG A 116 3.93 -1.96 12.20
N THR A 117 5.01 -1.64 12.91
CA THR A 117 5.98 -2.63 13.41
C THR A 117 5.33 -3.61 14.38
N HIS A 118 4.47 -3.13 15.29
CA HIS A 118 3.76 -3.97 16.25
C HIS A 118 2.89 -5.04 15.59
N TYR A 119 2.19 -4.67 14.51
CA TYR A 119 1.33 -5.61 13.77
C TYR A 119 2.06 -6.41 12.69
N GLY A 120 3.34 -6.12 12.43
CA GLY A 120 4.06 -6.73 11.31
C GLY A 120 3.62 -6.21 9.94
N PHE A 121 2.95 -5.06 9.86
CA PHE A 121 2.56 -4.40 8.60
C PHE A 121 3.74 -3.72 7.87
N LEU A 122 4.96 -3.87 8.37
CA LEU A 122 6.11 -3.35 7.66
C LEU A 122 6.26 -4.16 6.37
N SER A 123 6.19 -3.50 5.22
CA SER A 123 6.79 -4.04 4.01
C SER A 123 8.24 -4.33 4.35
N THR A 124 8.60 -5.60 4.35
CA THR A 124 9.98 -6.07 4.48
C THR A 124 10.40 -6.58 3.12
N GLY A 125 11.71 -6.59 2.83
CA GLY A 125 12.20 -7.25 1.61
C GLY A 125 11.78 -8.73 1.54
N ALA A 126 11.49 -9.36 2.68
CA ALA A 126 10.95 -10.71 2.74
C ALA A 126 9.47 -10.78 2.31
N HIS A 127 8.64 -9.82 2.74
CA HIS A 127 7.23 -9.76 2.33
C HIS A 127 7.09 -9.71 0.81
N PHE A 128 7.99 -9.03 0.09
CA PHE A 128 7.98 -9.03 -1.38
C PHE A 128 8.06 -10.44 -2.00
N LEU A 129 8.70 -11.41 -1.32
CA LEU A 129 8.79 -12.79 -1.78
C LEU A 129 7.42 -13.50 -1.73
N ASP A 130 6.50 -13.05 -0.88
CA ASP A 130 5.13 -13.58 -0.80
C ASP A 130 4.32 -13.30 -2.07
N PHE A 131 4.80 -12.41 -2.97
CA PHE A 131 4.25 -12.24 -4.32
C PHE A 131 4.21 -13.59 -5.06
N ASN A 132 5.23 -14.43 -4.83
CA ASN A 132 5.30 -15.76 -5.42
C ASN A 132 4.20 -16.70 -4.92
N ASN A 133 3.44 -16.37 -3.88
CA ASN A 133 2.35 -17.21 -3.39
C ASN A 133 0.98 -16.81 -3.99
N ILE A 134 0.89 -15.68 -4.70
CA ILE A 134 -0.36 -15.23 -5.31
C ILE A 134 -0.71 -16.15 -6.49
N ARG A 135 -1.90 -16.77 -6.43
CA ARG A 135 -2.47 -17.65 -7.47
C ARG A 135 -3.93 -17.30 -7.68
N LEU A 136 -4.49 -17.67 -8.83
CA LEU A 136 -5.93 -17.63 -9.05
C LEU A 136 -6.59 -18.65 -8.12
N GLU A 137 -7.47 -18.21 -7.23
CA GLU A 137 -8.18 -19.09 -6.31
C GLU A 137 -9.39 -19.77 -7.00
N PRO A 138 -9.85 -20.93 -6.50
CA PRO A 138 -11.10 -21.53 -6.98
C PRO A 138 -12.26 -20.54 -6.86
N ASP A 139 -13.04 -20.39 -7.92
CA ASP A 139 -14.19 -19.46 -8.03
C ASP A 139 -13.84 -17.96 -7.99
N GLU A 140 -12.56 -17.61 -7.98
CA GLU A 140 -12.13 -16.21 -8.08
C GLU A 140 -12.26 -15.69 -9.52
N ARG A 141 -12.75 -14.45 -9.66
CA ARG A 141 -12.79 -13.80 -10.97
C ARG A 141 -11.37 -13.35 -11.34
N PRO A 142 -10.95 -13.48 -12.60
CA PRO A 142 -9.66 -12.96 -13.05
C PRO A 142 -9.41 -11.50 -12.68
N GLU A 143 -10.45 -10.66 -12.64
CA GLU A 143 -10.33 -9.27 -12.20
C GLU A 143 -9.88 -9.15 -10.73
N ASP A 144 -10.42 -9.98 -9.84
CA ASP A 144 -10.08 -9.94 -8.42
C ASP A 144 -8.61 -10.32 -8.20
N LEU A 145 -8.10 -11.29 -8.97
CA LEU A 145 -6.68 -11.63 -9.01
C LEU A 145 -5.82 -10.43 -9.45
N TYR A 146 -6.24 -9.69 -10.48
CA TYR A 146 -5.54 -8.48 -10.91
C TYR A 146 -5.49 -7.44 -9.78
N GLN A 147 -6.61 -7.20 -9.09
CA GLN A 147 -6.66 -6.26 -7.97
C GLN A 147 -5.75 -6.68 -6.82
N ARG A 148 -5.65 -7.98 -6.51
CA ARG A 148 -4.71 -8.49 -5.49
C ARG A 148 -3.25 -8.28 -5.89
N LEU A 149 -2.89 -8.54 -7.15
CA LEU A 149 -1.54 -8.29 -7.67
C LEU A 149 -1.19 -6.79 -7.59
N LEU A 150 -2.12 -5.93 -8.01
CA LEU A 150 -1.94 -4.47 -7.98
C LEU A 150 -1.81 -3.94 -6.55
N SER A 151 -2.69 -4.38 -5.63
CA SER A 151 -2.62 -4.02 -4.22
C SER A 151 -1.29 -4.45 -3.62
N PHE A 152 -0.87 -5.70 -3.85
CA PHE A 152 0.39 -6.20 -3.32
C PHE A 152 1.58 -5.37 -3.78
N ILE A 153 1.65 -5.03 -5.08
CA ILE A 153 2.76 -4.21 -5.58
C ILE A 153 2.71 -2.80 -4.98
N ASN A 154 1.54 -2.16 -4.91
CA ASN A 154 1.39 -0.85 -4.27
C ASN A 154 1.83 -0.86 -2.81
N ASP A 155 1.50 -1.91 -2.05
CA ASP A 155 1.89 -2.06 -0.66
C ASP A 155 3.41 -2.27 -0.49
N ASN A 156 4.11 -2.68 -1.55
CA ASN A 156 5.56 -2.89 -1.55
C ASN A 156 6.36 -1.79 -2.27
N LEU A 157 5.71 -0.77 -2.82
CA LEU A 157 6.43 0.42 -3.33
C LEU A 157 7.20 1.08 -2.19
N LEU A 158 8.47 1.39 -2.44
CA LEU A 158 9.32 2.01 -1.45
C LEU A 158 8.83 3.42 -1.17
N THR A 159 8.86 3.82 0.10
CA THR A 159 8.49 5.17 0.50
C THR A 159 9.70 5.84 1.12
N ALA A 160 9.81 7.16 0.98
CA ALA A 160 10.91 7.93 1.57
C ALA A 160 11.04 7.77 3.09
N ASN A 161 9.94 7.36 3.73
CA ASN A 161 9.82 7.14 5.17
C ASN A 161 9.73 5.66 5.54
N GLY A 162 10.08 4.75 4.62
CA GLY A 162 10.08 3.32 4.83
C GLY A 162 11.31 2.82 5.59
N ASN A 163 11.24 1.58 6.08
CA ASN A 163 12.37 0.92 6.78
C ASN A 163 13.24 0.09 5.85
N ILE A 164 12.92 0.06 4.56
CA ILE A 164 13.67 -0.68 3.55
C ILE A 164 14.67 0.27 2.92
N ARG A 165 15.93 -0.18 2.86
CA ARG A 165 16.99 0.44 2.09
C ARG A 165 17.09 -0.22 0.72
N HIS A 166 17.35 0.58 -0.30
CA HIS A 166 17.62 0.09 -1.65
C HIS A 166 19.11 0.29 -1.95
N HIS A 167 19.81 -0.78 -2.33
CA HIS A 167 21.27 -0.75 -2.55
C HIS A 167 22.09 -0.20 -1.36
N GLY A 168 21.58 -0.36 -0.14
CA GLY A 168 22.23 0.13 1.09
C GLY A 168 21.93 1.60 1.41
N GLU A 169 21.20 2.30 0.54
CA GLU A 169 20.81 3.70 0.70
C GLU A 169 19.38 3.81 1.23
N ASP A 170 19.16 4.85 2.05
CA ASP A 170 17.82 5.23 2.47
C ASP A 170 17.05 5.81 1.28
N VAL A 171 15.79 5.45 1.14
CA VAL A 171 14.93 5.91 0.05
C VAL A 171 14.61 7.39 0.30
N SER A 172 14.93 8.28 -0.65
CA SER A 172 14.71 9.72 -0.50
C SER A 172 13.39 10.21 -1.07
N THR A 173 12.88 9.51 -2.09
CA THR A 173 11.62 9.81 -2.78
C THR A 173 10.75 8.56 -2.81
N GLY A 174 9.46 8.71 -2.54
CA GLY A 174 8.52 7.60 -2.68
C GLY A 174 8.48 7.11 -4.12
N GLU A 175 8.47 5.79 -4.30
CA GLU A 175 8.24 5.16 -5.59
C GLU A 175 6.78 5.33 -6.00
N GLU A 176 6.61 5.53 -7.30
CA GLU A 176 5.31 5.50 -7.95
C GLU A 176 5.21 4.25 -8.81
N LEU A 177 3.98 3.79 -9.03
CA LEU A 177 3.73 2.67 -9.93
C LEU A 177 4.08 3.08 -11.37
N THR A 178 5.21 2.60 -11.87
CA THR A 178 5.70 2.95 -13.21
C THR A 178 5.03 2.13 -14.31
N PRO A 179 4.97 2.62 -15.57
CA PRO A 179 4.41 1.87 -16.69
C PRO A 179 5.07 0.50 -16.91
N SER A 180 6.36 0.37 -16.63
CA SER A 180 7.06 -0.92 -16.70
C SER A 180 6.56 -1.90 -15.64
N LEU A 181 6.28 -1.42 -14.42
CA LEU A 181 5.77 -2.24 -13.34
C LEU A 181 4.30 -2.63 -13.58
N GLU A 182 3.49 -1.72 -14.11
CA GLU A 182 2.13 -2.03 -14.59
C GLU A 182 2.14 -3.13 -15.66
N ASN A 183 3.05 -3.06 -16.65
CA ASN A 183 3.21 -4.11 -17.64
C ASN A 183 3.57 -5.47 -17.02
N ILE A 184 4.44 -5.49 -16.00
CA ILE A 184 4.83 -6.71 -15.28
C ILE A 184 3.63 -7.28 -14.51
N ILE A 185 2.81 -6.43 -13.88
CA ILE A 185 1.58 -6.86 -13.20
C ILE A 185 0.65 -7.54 -14.21
N VAL A 186 0.38 -6.92 -15.35
CA VAL A 186 -0.53 -7.47 -16.37
C VAL A 186 0.03 -8.75 -16.97
N LEU A 187 1.33 -8.82 -17.26
CA LEU A 187 1.95 -10.05 -17.75
C LEU A 187 1.85 -11.19 -16.72
N THR A 188 2.06 -10.89 -15.43
CA THR A 188 1.94 -11.87 -14.35
C THR A 188 0.50 -12.35 -14.21
N TRP A 189 -0.46 -11.42 -14.26
CA TRP A 189 -1.89 -11.72 -14.26
C TRP A 189 -2.27 -12.70 -15.37
N LEU A 190 -1.85 -12.44 -16.62
CA LEU A 190 -2.10 -13.36 -17.74
C LEU A 190 -1.50 -14.75 -17.51
N ARG A 191 -0.26 -14.83 -17.00
CA ARG A 191 0.43 -16.10 -16.72
C ARG A 191 -0.24 -16.91 -15.62
N LEU A 192 -0.80 -16.25 -14.61
CA LEU A 192 -1.48 -16.90 -13.50
C LEU A 192 -2.88 -17.39 -13.87
N ILE A 193 -3.53 -16.79 -14.88
CA ILE A 193 -4.78 -17.31 -15.45
C ILE A 193 -4.51 -18.55 -16.30
N HIS A 194 -3.62 -18.44 -17.30
CA HIS A 194 -3.27 -19.57 -18.17
C HIS A 194 -1.89 -19.38 -18.81
N ALA A 195 -1.09 -20.45 -18.89
CA ALA A 195 0.30 -20.40 -19.38
C ALA A 195 0.43 -19.90 -20.83
N ASP A 196 -0.52 -20.26 -21.71
CA ASP A 196 -0.52 -19.86 -23.12
C ASP A 196 -1.12 -18.47 -23.39
N LEU A 197 -1.76 -17.86 -22.39
CA LEU A 197 -2.49 -16.59 -22.55
C LEU A 197 -1.60 -15.44 -23.03
N PRO A 198 -0.36 -15.24 -22.51
CA PRO A 198 0.53 -14.20 -23.02
C PRO A 198 0.86 -14.34 -24.51
N THR A 199 1.02 -15.58 -24.98
CA THR A 199 1.31 -15.86 -26.40
C THR A 199 0.10 -15.50 -27.27
N LEU A 200 -1.10 -15.87 -26.83
CA LEU A 200 -2.32 -15.58 -27.57
C LEU A 200 -2.64 -14.07 -27.58
N VAL A 201 -2.46 -13.38 -26.45
CA VAL A 201 -2.61 -11.91 -26.36
C VAL A 201 -1.63 -11.22 -27.32
N LYS A 202 -0.38 -11.65 -27.39
CA LYS A 202 0.60 -11.12 -28.34
C LYS A 202 0.16 -11.30 -29.80
N GLN A 203 -0.49 -12.41 -30.13
CA GLN A 203 -1.00 -12.66 -31.48
C GLN A 203 -2.22 -11.79 -31.79
N ARG A 204 -3.19 -11.72 -30.87
CA ARG A 204 -4.47 -11.03 -31.09
C ARG A 204 -4.34 -9.50 -31.05
N TYR A 205 -3.55 -8.95 -30.13
CA TYR A 205 -3.38 -7.51 -29.92
C TYR A 205 -2.04 -6.98 -30.46
N GLY A 206 -1.41 -7.72 -31.37
CA GLY A 206 -0.06 -7.42 -31.85
C GLY A 206 0.06 -6.11 -32.62
N THR A 207 -1.04 -5.55 -33.14
CA THR A 207 -1.05 -4.25 -33.83
C THR A 207 -1.04 -3.11 -32.81
N GLU A 208 -1.90 -3.20 -31.80
CA GLU A 208 -2.06 -2.24 -30.71
C GLU A 208 -0.80 -2.18 -29.84
N LEU A 209 -0.20 -3.34 -29.55
CA LEU A 209 1.06 -3.46 -28.79
C LEU A 209 2.26 -2.77 -29.45
N ARG A 210 2.14 -2.29 -30.71
CA ARG A 210 3.19 -1.48 -31.36
C ARG A 210 3.22 -0.04 -30.85
N SER A 211 2.08 0.48 -30.39
CA SER A 211 1.92 1.88 -29.97
C SER A 211 1.37 2.03 -28.55
N GLN A 212 0.93 0.95 -27.91
CA GLN A 212 0.37 0.94 -26.56
C GLN A 212 1.09 -0.07 -25.66
N THR A 213 1.07 0.20 -24.36
CA THR A 213 1.61 -0.73 -23.37
C THR A 213 0.64 -1.90 -23.15
N LEU A 214 1.14 -3.03 -22.64
CA LEU A 214 0.28 -4.15 -22.27
C LEU A 214 -0.71 -3.75 -21.17
N ALA A 215 -0.27 -2.91 -20.22
CA ALA A 215 -1.13 -2.35 -19.19
C ALA A 215 -2.28 -1.51 -19.76
N SER A 216 -2.01 -0.69 -20.78
CA SER A 216 -3.04 0.11 -21.47
C SER A 216 -4.12 -0.75 -22.12
N LEU A 217 -3.76 -1.96 -22.59
CA LEU A 217 -4.69 -2.89 -23.24
C LEU A 217 -5.40 -3.84 -22.28
N LYS A 218 -5.11 -3.77 -20.97
CA LYS A 218 -5.72 -4.64 -19.96
C LYS A 218 -7.26 -4.60 -20.00
N PRO A 219 -7.94 -3.44 -20.13
CA PRO A 219 -9.40 -3.39 -20.20
C PRO A 219 -9.97 -4.22 -21.37
N GLU A 220 -9.40 -4.07 -22.56
CA GLU A 220 -9.81 -4.77 -23.78
C GLU A 220 -9.51 -6.27 -23.70
N ILE A 221 -8.36 -6.64 -23.13
CA ILE A 221 -7.99 -8.04 -22.89
C ILE A 221 -8.95 -8.67 -21.87
N SER A 222 -9.28 -7.95 -20.80
CA SER A 222 -10.22 -8.41 -19.77
C SER A 222 -11.62 -8.62 -20.33
N GLN A 223 -12.08 -7.73 -21.21
CA GLN A 223 -13.38 -7.87 -21.86
C GLN A 223 -13.43 -9.08 -22.81
N GLY A 224 -12.31 -9.37 -23.49
CA GLY A 224 -12.18 -10.50 -24.41
C GLY A 224 -11.69 -11.81 -23.76
N LEU A 225 -11.56 -11.86 -22.43
CA LEU A 225 -10.84 -12.93 -21.75
C LEU A 225 -11.48 -14.31 -21.93
N ASP A 226 -12.80 -14.42 -21.77
CA ASP A 226 -13.51 -15.69 -21.94
C ASP A 226 -13.32 -16.25 -23.35
N ALA A 227 -13.40 -15.39 -24.37
CA ALA A 227 -13.16 -15.78 -25.76
C ALA A 227 -11.70 -16.18 -26.04
N LEU A 228 -10.73 -15.63 -25.30
CA LEU A 228 -9.33 -16.06 -25.37
C LEU A 228 -9.16 -17.45 -24.73
N LEU A 229 -9.82 -17.70 -23.60
CA LEU A 229 -9.77 -18.98 -22.91
C LEU A 229 -10.45 -20.09 -23.74
N ASP A 230 -11.61 -19.82 -24.33
CA ASP A 230 -12.31 -20.77 -25.20
C ASP A 230 -11.45 -21.18 -26.41
N GLU A 231 -10.71 -20.24 -27.00
CA GLU A 231 -9.78 -20.52 -28.10
C GLU A 231 -8.64 -21.45 -27.65
N ILE A 232 -8.09 -21.22 -26.46
CA ILE A 232 -7.04 -22.06 -25.88
C ILE A 232 -7.56 -23.49 -25.67
N HIS A 233 -8.74 -23.64 -25.06
CA HIS A 233 -9.36 -24.95 -24.84
C HIS A 233 -9.59 -25.69 -26.17
N SER A 234 -10.18 -25.00 -27.15
CA SER A 234 -10.45 -25.56 -28.50
C SER A 234 -9.17 -26.00 -29.21
N SER A 235 -8.09 -25.21 -29.11
CA SER A 235 -6.79 -25.54 -29.71
C SER A 235 -6.15 -26.77 -29.06
N ASN A 236 -6.28 -26.91 -27.75
CA ASN A 236 -5.76 -28.05 -27.00
C ASN A 236 -6.53 -29.34 -27.33
N GLU A 237 -7.85 -29.29 -27.40
CA GLU A 237 -8.67 -30.43 -27.83
C GLU A 237 -8.30 -30.90 -29.23
N ALA A 238 -8.13 -29.96 -30.18
CA ALA A 238 -7.72 -30.28 -31.55
C ALA A 238 -6.33 -30.91 -31.63
N LYS A 239 -5.39 -30.57 -30.73
CA LYS A 239 -4.06 -31.20 -30.65
C LYS A 239 -4.16 -32.61 -30.09
N VAL A 240 -4.96 -32.83 -29.05
CA VAL A 240 -5.17 -34.14 -28.44
C VAL A 240 -5.79 -35.10 -29.47
N LEU A 241 -6.84 -34.67 -30.18
CA LEU A 241 -7.50 -35.49 -31.20
C LEU A 241 -6.53 -35.91 -32.32
N ARG A 242 -5.74 -34.96 -32.84
CA ARG A 242 -4.70 -35.23 -33.86
C ARG A 242 -3.65 -36.24 -33.38
N THR A 243 -3.25 -36.17 -32.12
CA THR A 243 -2.26 -37.08 -31.53
C THR A 243 -2.84 -38.49 -31.34
N ALA A 244 -4.11 -38.59 -30.95
CA ALA A 244 -4.83 -39.86 -30.85
C ALA A 244 -4.99 -40.54 -32.23
N PHE A 245 -5.35 -39.76 -33.27
CA PHE A 245 -5.46 -40.27 -34.64
C PHE A 245 -4.12 -40.78 -35.21
N ARG A 246 -3.00 -40.11 -34.91
CA ARG A 246 -1.66 -40.58 -35.34
C ARG A 246 -1.24 -41.88 -34.66
N ARG A 247 -1.61 -42.07 -33.38
CA ARG A 247 -1.33 -43.31 -32.65
C ARG A 247 -2.16 -44.48 -33.17
N SER A 248 -3.44 -44.26 -33.48
CA SER A 248 -4.30 -45.32 -34.00
C SER A 248 -3.94 -45.75 -35.43
N SER A 249 -3.40 -44.86 -36.26
CA SER A 249 -2.85 -45.23 -37.57
C SER A 249 -1.56 -46.06 -37.46
N GLN A 250 -0.63 -45.69 -36.57
CA GLN A 250 0.62 -46.46 -36.34
C GLN A 250 0.39 -47.85 -35.75
N GLN A 251 -0.72 -48.08 -35.06
CA GLN A 251 -1.06 -49.37 -34.44
C GLN A 251 -1.80 -50.32 -35.39
N ARG A 252 -2.26 -49.83 -36.55
CA ARG A 252 -2.90 -50.65 -37.60
C ARG A 252 -1.93 -51.12 -38.69
N ASP A 253 -0.74 -50.53 -38.74
CA ASP A 253 0.32 -50.85 -39.73
C ASP A 253 1.40 -51.79 -39.15
N ASN A 254 1.17 -52.38 -37.98
CA ASN A 254 1.95 -53.47 -37.36
C ASN A 254 1.09 -54.72 -37.21
#